data_AF-E9HC16-F1
#
_entry.id   AF-E9HC16-F1
#
_cell.length_a   1.000
_cell.length_b   1.000
_cell.length_c   1.000
_cell.angle_alpha   90.00
_cell.angle_beta   90.00
_cell.angle_gamma   90.00
#
_symmetry.space_group_name_H-M   'P 1'
#
loop_
_entity.id
_entity.type
_entity.pdbx_description
1 polymer ?
#
loop_
_entity_poly.entity_id
_entity_poly.type
_entity_poly.pdbx_seq_one_letter_code
_entity_poly.pdbx_strand_id
1 'polypeptide(L)'
;MMCKIAIYCLLLVALIGLVSAAPQSGRSEYGYRHYCEKKTFPGGSTKSRWWTDGELIRLPSSWRESTTAASSIDDSGITTYTQNWYQLNQKSPGGNLC
;
A
#
# COMPACT_ATOMS: atom_id res chain seq x y z
N MET A 1 24.31 -45.90 19.16
CA MET A 1 23.35 -44.92 19.73
C MET A 1 23.61 -43.47 19.35
N MET A 2 24.86 -43.05 19.06
CA MET A 2 25.20 -41.65 18.73
C MET A 2 24.58 -41.11 17.41
N CYS A 3 24.31 -41.98 16.43
CA CYS A 3 23.84 -41.55 15.11
C CYS A 3 22.42 -40.94 15.12
N LYS A 4 21.56 -41.35 16.08
CA LYS A 4 20.21 -40.80 16.22
C LYS A 4 20.21 -39.33 16.68
N ILE A 5 21.12 -38.96 17.58
CA ILE A 5 21.22 -37.60 18.14
C ILE A 5 21.64 -36.59 17.06
N ALA A 6 22.59 -36.95 16.20
CA ALA A 6 23.02 -36.09 15.09
C ALA A 6 21.89 -35.81 14.10
N ILE A 7 21.05 -36.81 13.81
CA ILE A 7 19.88 -36.68 12.93
C ILE A 7 18.84 -35.74 13.54
N TYR A 8 18.59 -35.84 14.85
CA TYR A 8 17.67 -34.92 15.54
C TYR A 8 18.18 -33.48 15.53
N CYS A 9 19.47 -33.26 15.73
CA CYS A 9 20.06 -31.91 15.66
C CYS A 9 19.91 -31.31 14.25
N LEU A 10 20.18 -32.09 13.19
CA LEU A 10 20.01 -31.64 11.81
C LEU A 10 18.55 -31.31 11.47
N LEU A 11 17.61 -32.14 11.92
CA LEU A 11 16.17 -31.88 11.76
C LEU A 11 15.73 -30.61 12.47
N LEU A 12 16.25 -30.34 13.67
CA LEU A 12 15.86 -29.19 14.47
C LEU A 12 16.39 -27.87 13.88
N VAL A 13 17.61 -27.86 13.36
CA VAL A 13 18.17 -26.71 12.63
C VAL A 13 17.42 -26.46 11.32
N ALA A 14 17.07 -27.53 10.58
CA ALA A 14 16.26 -27.41 9.37
C ALA A 14 14.87 -26.84 9.66
N LEU A 15 14.23 -27.26 10.76
CA LEU A 15 12.94 -26.74 11.21
C LEU A 15 13.00 -25.25 11.57
N ILE A 16 14.03 -24.81 12.29
CA ILE A 16 14.20 -23.38 12.65
C ILE A 16 14.48 -22.54 11.39
N GLY A 17 15.30 -23.04 10.46
CA GLY A 17 15.54 -22.39 9.17
C GLY A 17 14.25 -22.21 8.36
N LEU A 18 13.37 -23.22 8.38
CA LEU A 18 12.07 -23.17 7.69
C LEU A 18 11.10 -22.16 8.31
N VAL A 19 11.07 -22.05 9.65
CA VAL A 19 10.24 -21.06 10.36
C VAL A 19 10.75 -19.63 10.13
N SER A 20 12.06 -19.46 9.94
CA SER A 20 12.70 -18.15 9.70
C SER A 20 12.52 -17.65 8.26
N ALA A 21 12.34 -18.58 7.32
CA ALA A 21 12.13 -18.28 5.90
C ALA A 21 10.64 -18.18 5.50
N ALA A 22 9.72 -18.49 6.42
CA ALA A 22 8.31 -18.28 6.17
C ALA A 22 8.05 -16.77 6.04
N PRO A 23 7.50 -16.28 4.91
CA PRO A 23 7.08 -14.90 4.83
C PRO A 23 6.08 -14.66 5.96
N GLN A 24 6.24 -13.55 6.70
CA GLN A 24 5.30 -13.10 7.74
C GLN A 24 3.95 -12.78 7.09
N SER A 25 3.24 -13.83 6.74
CA SER A 25 1.94 -13.82 6.09
C SER A 25 0.92 -13.54 7.18
N GLY A 26 0.54 -12.27 7.31
CA GLY A 26 -0.58 -11.88 8.17
C GLY A 26 -0.32 -10.73 9.14
N ARG A 27 0.80 -10.01 9.05
CA ARG A 27 0.93 -8.77 9.83
C ARG A 27 -0.04 -7.73 9.26
N SER A 28 -1.21 -7.63 9.89
CA SER A 28 -2.21 -6.63 9.54
C SER A 28 -1.63 -5.26 9.89
N GLU A 29 -1.21 -4.52 8.88
CA GLU A 29 -0.74 -3.16 9.04
C GLU A 29 -1.96 -2.22 9.12
N TYR A 30 -1.89 -1.23 10.00
CA TYR A 30 -2.88 -0.16 10.09
C TYR A 30 -2.27 1.10 9.48
N GLY A 31 -3.11 1.90 8.83
CA GLY A 31 -2.69 3.13 8.19
C GLY A 31 -3.87 3.92 7.68
N TYR A 32 -3.62 4.73 6.67
CA TYR A 32 -4.56 5.70 6.15
C TYR A 32 -4.66 5.55 4.64
N ARG A 33 -5.87 5.75 4.14
CA ARG A 33 -6.13 5.89 2.71
C ARG A 33 -6.05 7.35 2.33
N HIS A 34 -5.31 7.63 1.28
CA HIS A 34 -5.11 8.96 0.74
C HIS A 34 -5.70 9.05 -0.65
N TYR A 35 -6.10 10.26 -1.01
CA TYR A 35 -6.68 10.57 -2.29
C TYR A 35 -6.04 11.84 -2.84
N CYS A 36 -5.84 11.86 -4.15
CA CYS A 36 -5.54 13.04 -4.93
C CYS A 36 -6.60 13.17 -6.02
N GLU A 37 -7.12 14.37 -6.21
CA GLU A 37 -7.94 14.75 -7.35
C GLU A 37 -7.24 15.89 -8.09
N LYS A 38 -7.11 15.76 -9.40
CA LYS A 38 -6.58 16.76 -10.32
C LYS A 38 -7.62 17.04 -11.40
N LYS A 39 -8.08 18.29 -11.46
CA LYS A 39 -9.06 18.78 -12.44
C LYS A 39 -8.37 19.68 -13.44
N THR A 40 -8.48 19.34 -14.72
CA THR A 40 -8.03 20.16 -15.84
C THR A 40 -9.25 20.74 -16.54
N PHE A 41 -9.29 22.06 -16.65
CA PHE A 41 -10.38 22.78 -17.30
C PHE A 41 -10.08 23.01 -18.78
N PRO A 42 -11.09 23.23 -19.64
CA PRO A 42 -10.90 23.46 -21.07
C PRO A 42 -9.93 24.59 -21.43
N GLY A 43 -9.77 25.58 -20.53
CA GLY A 43 -8.79 26.67 -20.68
C GLY A 43 -7.35 26.32 -20.28
N GLY A 44 -7.04 25.04 -20.03
CA GLY A 44 -5.71 24.56 -19.63
C GLY A 44 -5.35 24.79 -18.16
N SER A 45 -6.19 25.48 -17.40
CA SER A 45 -5.99 25.63 -15.95
C SER A 45 -6.15 24.29 -15.26
N THR A 46 -5.32 24.06 -14.25
CA THR A 46 -5.31 22.83 -13.47
C THR A 46 -5.48 23.16 -12.00
N LYS A 47 -6.37 22.44 -11.30
CA LYS A 47 -6.51 22.49 -9.85
C LYS A 47 -6.28 21.08 -9.30
N SER A 48 -5.45 20.96 -8.27
CA SER A 48 -5.26 19.71 -7.57
C SER A 48 -5.61 19.85 -6.08
N ARG A 49 -6.08 18.76 -5.50
CA ARG A 49 -6.39 18.65 -4.08
C ARG A 49 -6.04 17.24 -3.61
N TRP A 50 -5.32 17.14 -2.50
CA TRP A 50 -5.15 15.89 -1.80
C TRP A 50 -5.92 15.90 -0.47
N TRP A 51 -6.33 14.74 0.00
CA TRP A 51 -6.89 14.54 1.33
C TRP A 51 -6.67 13.12 1.82
N THR A 52 -6.79 12.94 3.12
CA THR A 52 -6.66 11.65 3.79
C THR A 52 -8.01 11.28 4.40
N ASP A 53 -8.38 10.01 4.34
CA ASP A 53 -9.48 9.49 5.15
C ASP A 53 -9.09 9.66 6.63
N GLY A 54 -9.88 10.41 7.40
CA GLY A 54 -9.51 10.79 8.77
C GLY A 54 -9.38 9.61 9.74
N GLU A 55 -9.85 8.43 9.33
CA GLU A 55 -9.83 7.21 10.13
C GLU A 55 -8.59 6.36 9.87
N LEU A 56 -8.06 5.79 10.97
CA LEU A 56 -7.07 4.73 10.90
C LEU A 56 -7.76 3.42 10.48
N ILE A 57 -7.43 2.93 9.30
CA ILE A 57 -8.04 1.73 8.71
C ILE A 57 -7.06 0.55 8.74
N ARG A 58 -7.61 -0.67 8.71
CA ARG A 58 -6.83 -1.88 8.46
C ARG A 58 -6.46 -1.92 6.98
N LEU A 59 -5.17 -1.99 6.69
CA LEU A 59 -4.68 -1.98 5.31
C LEU A 59 -4.87 -3.35 4.66
N PRO A 60 -5.23 -3.40 3.36
CA PRO A 60 -5.26 -4.65 2.61
C PRO A 60 -3.86 -5.26 2.53
N SER A 61 -3.76 -6.57 2.37
CA SER A 61 -2.45 -7.27 2.33
C SER A 61 -1.52 -6.78 1.22
N SER A 62 -2.07 -6.24 0.12
CA SER A 62 -1.34 -5.69 -1.03
C SER A 62 -1.27 -4.16 -1.03
N TRP A 63 -1.51 -3.49 0.11
CA TRP A 63 -1.66 -2.02 0.15
C TRP A 63 -0.47 -1.25 -0.42
N ARG A 64 0.75 -1.78 -0.26
CA ARG A 64 1.99 -1.16 -0.75
C ARG A 64 2.07 -1.09 -2.28
N GLU A 65 1.36 -1.99 -2.96
CA GLU A 65 1.28 -2.07 -4.42
C GLU A 65 -0.07 -1.52 -4.93
N SER A 66 -0.98 -1.17 -4.02
CA SER A 66 -2.34 -0.74 -4.34
C SER A 66 -2.41 0.77 -4.53
N THR A 67 -2.00 1.23 -5.70
CA THR A 67 -2.31 2.57 -6.19
C THR A 67 -3.39 2.46 -7.26
N THR A 68 -4.54 3.08 -7.05
CA THR A 68 -5.62 3.11 -8.05
C THR A 68 -5.70 4.50 -8.65
N ALA A 69 -5.72 4.59 -9.97
CA ALA A 69 -5.95 5.83 -10.69
C ALA A 69 -7.17 5.69 -11.60
N ALA A 70 -7.97 6.73 -11.67
CA ALA A 70 -9.12 6.85 -12.55
C ALA A 70 -9.07 8.21 -13.25
N SER A 71 -9.59 8.27 -14.46
CA SER A 71 -9.76 9.52 -15.20
C SER A 71 -11.18 9.55 -15.76
N SER A 72 -11.80 10.71 -15.75
CA SER A 72 -13.13 10.96 -16.30
C SER A 72 -13.17 12.33 -16.95
N ILE A 73 -14.06 12.49 -17.93
CA ILE A 73 -14.31 13.77 -18.60
C ILE A 73 -15.82 13.99 -18.53
N ASP A 74 -16.23 15.18 -18.09
CA ASP A 74 -17.64 15.56 -18.07
C ASP A 74 -18.08 16.24 -19.39
N ASP A 75 -19.39 16.47 -19.54
CA ASP A 75 -19.96 17.15 -20.71
C ASP A 75 -19.46 18.60 -20.89
N SER A 76 -18.87 19.19 -19.84
CA SER A 76 -18.25 20.52 -19.88
C SER A 76 -16.78 20.49 -20.31
N GLY A 77 -16.25 19.31 -20.64
CA GLY A 77 -14.86 19.11 -21.04
C GLY A 77 -13.85 19.18 -19.88
N ILE A 78 -14.31 19.13 -18.63
CA ILE A 78 -13.44 19.11 -17.46
C ILE A 78 -12.92 17.68 -17.30
N THR A 79 -11.59 17.53 -17.34
CA THR A 79 -10.94 16.26 -17.09
C THR A 79 -10.64 16.13 -15.60
N THR A 80 -11.21 15.13 -14.94
CA THR A 80 -10.94 14.80 -13.54
C THR A 80 -10.13 13.52 -13.44
N TYR A 81 -8.90 13.64 -12.95
CA TYR A 81 -8.03 12.54 -12.60
C TYR A 81 -8.05 12.33 -11.10
N THR A 82 -8.35 11.11 -10.66
CA THR A 82 -8.38 10.75 -9.24
C THR A 82 -7.40 9.61 -9.00
N GLN A 83 -6.48 9.79 -8.07
CA GLN A 83 -5.57 8.76 -7.59
C GLN A 83 -5.85 8.47 -6.12
N ASN A 84 -5.74 7.21 -5.70
CA ASN A 84 -5.74 6.84 -4.30
C ASN A 84 -4.61 5.85 -4.01
N TRP A 85 -4.09 5.91 -2.79
CA TRP A 85 -3.03 5.05 -2.29
C TRP A 85 -3.15 4.90 -0.77
N TYR A 86 -2.37 3.98 -0.20
CA TYR A 86 -2.34 3.73 1.24
C TYR A 86 -0.98 4.09 1.83
N GLN A 87 -0.94 4.61 3.06
CA GLN A 87 0.31 4.84 3.82
C GLN A 87 0.11 4.54 5.30
N LEU A 88 1.20 4.22 6.01
CA LEU A 88 1.16 3.97 7.45
C LEU A 88 0.91 5.23 8.29
N ASN A 89 1.08 6.42 7.73
CA ASN A 89 0.95 7.69 8.44
C ASN A 89 0.01 8.65 7.69
N GLN A 90 -0.48 9.67 8.41
CA GLN A 90 -1.29 10.77 7.85
C GLN A 90 -0.44 11.87 7.19
N LYS A 91 0.87 11.64 6.99
CA LYS A 91 1.70 12.70 6.43
C LYS A 91 1.27 12.97 4.99
N SER A 92 1.33 14.24 4.62
CA SER A 92 1.17 14.63 3.21
C SER A 92 2.11 13.78 2.35
N PRO A 93 1.63 13.23 1.24
CA PRO A 93 2.52 12.64 0.26
C PRO A 93 3.54 13.71 -0.15
N GLY A 94 4.84 13.42 -0.02
CA GLY A 94 5.87 14.37 -0.42
C GLY A 94 5.70 14.76 -1.89
N GLY A 95 5.33 16.02 -2.14
CA GLY A 95 5.50 16.82 -3.37
C GLY A 95 4.98 16.33 -4.73
N ASN A 96 4.62 15.06 -4.92
CA ASN A 96 4.49 14.48 -6.28
C ASN A 96 3.31 13.51 -6.48
N LEU A 97 2.38 13.40 -5.53
CA LEU A 97 1.19 12.54 -5.69
C LEU A 97 -0.05 13.32 -6.14
N CYS A 98 0.12 14.61 -6.41
CA CYS A 98 -0.70 15.50 -7.23
C CYS A 98 0.26 16.41 -8.04
#